data_AF-A0AAV4HBT9-F1
#
_entry.id   AF-A0AAV4HBT9-F1
#
_cell.length_a   1.000
_cell.length_b   1.000
_cell.length_c   1.000
_cell.angle_alpha   90.00
_cell.angle_beta   90.00
_cell.angle_gamma   90.00
#
_symmetry.space_group_name_H-M   'P 1'
#
loop_
_entity.id
_entity.type
_entity.pdbx_description
1 polymer ?
#
loop_
_entity_poly.entity_id
_entity_poly.type
_entity_poly.pdbx_seq_one_letter_code
_entity_poly.pdbx_strand_id
1 'polypeptide(L)'
;MSTREEIVQQADLLGYRGEKREEYLKQEFKVLAERAAIARKEELEAERAARKEELEAERVAKKEETEKTERERHSETTEKIEYWINRE
;
A
#
# COMPACT_ATOMS: atom_id res chain seq x y z
N MET A 1 28.50 1.51 9.79
CA MET A 1 29.08 0.69 8.72
C MET A 1 27.93 0.09 7.93
N SER A 2 28.07 -0.10 6.63
CA SER A 2 27.02 -0.71 5.80
C SER A 2 26.99 -2.23 6.01
N THR A 3 25.81 -2.86 5.93
CA THR A 3 25.64 -4.32 6.07
C THR A 3 26.54 -5.11 5.12
N ARG A 4 26.85 -4.52 3.95
CA ARG A 4 27.79 -5.09 2.99
C ARG A 4 29.25 -5.03 3.45
N GLU A 5 29.64 -3.95 4.10
CA GLU A 5 30.98 -3.78 4.67
C GLU A 5 31.19 -4.70 5.87
N GLU A 6 30.15 -4.90 6.68
CA GLU A 6 30.15 -5.83 7.82
C GLU A 6 30.39 -7.27 7.36
N ILE A 7 29.69 -7.73 6.30
CA ILE A 7 29.90 -9.06 5.72
C ILE A 7 31.35 -9.25 5.24
N VAL A 8 31.92 -8.23 4.59
CA VAL A 8 33.30 -8.26 4.08
C VAL A 8 34.31 -8.29 5.23
N GLN A 9 34.14 -7.42 6.23
CA GLN A 9 35.00 -7.41 7.42
C GLN A 9 34.91 -8.71 8.21
N GLN A 10 33.72 -9.30 8.29
CA GLN A 10 33.54 -10.59 8.97
C GLN A 10 34.26 -11.72 8.25
N ALA A 11 34.27 -11.73 6.91
CA ALA A 11 35.08 -12.68 6.15
C ALA A 11 36.58 -12.55 6.46
N ASP A 12 37.05 -11.30 6.59
CA ASP A 12 38.45 -11.00 6.91
C ASP A 12 38.80 -11.38 8.37
N LEU A 13 37.89 -11.14 9.32
CA LEU A 13 38.04 -11.55 10.74
C LEU A 13 38.05 -13.08 10.91
N LEU A 14 37.27 -13.80 10.10
CA LEU A 14 37.26 -15.26 10.07
C LEU A 14 38.49 -15.85 9.36
N GLY A 15 39.36 -15.00 8.80
CA GLY A 15 40.57 -15.42 8.08
C GLY A 15 40.28 -16.14 6.76
N TYR A 16 39.08 -15.98 6.20
CA TYR A 16 38.72 -16.61 4.93
C TYR A 16 39.51 -15.96 3.79
N ARG A 17 40.12 -16.80 2.94
CA ARG A 17 40.92 -16.36 1.78
C ARG A 17 40.62 -17.22 0.56
N GLY A 18 40.91 -16.66 -0.62
CA GLY A 18 40.68 -17.33 -1.91
C GLY A 18 39.23 -17.77 -2.09
N GLU A 19 39.05 -18.99 -2.59
CA GLU A 19 37.74 -19.58 -2.90
C GLU A 19 36.79 -19.60 -1.70
N LYS A 20 37.30 -19.92 -0.50
CA LYS A 20 36.50 -19.96 0.74
C LYS A 20 35.91 -18.59 1.09
N ARG A 21 36.66 -17.52 0.83
CA ARG A 21 36.16 -16.14 1.02
C ARG A 21 35.07 -15.82 0.00
N GLU A 22 35.30 -16.22 -1.24
CA GLU A 22 34.35 -15.96 -2.33
C GLU A 22 33.02 -16.68 -2.12
N GLU A 23 33.07 -17.93 -1.67
CA GLU A 23 31.89 -18.74 -1.34
C GLU A 23 31.10 -18.13 -0.17
N TYR A 24 31.79 -17.78 0.92
CA TYR A 24 31.16 -17.11 2.06
C TYR A 24 30.46 -15.81 1.65
N LEU A 25 31.14 -14.95 0.90
CA LEU A 25 30.55 -13.68 0.45
C LEU A 25 29.35 -13.92 -0.47
N LYS A 26 29.42 -14.88 -1.40
CA LYS A 26 28.29 -15.23 -2.27
C LYS A 26 27.08 -15.68 -1.46
N GLN A 27 27.29 -16.52 -0.45
CA GLN A 27 26.22 -17.00 0.42
C GLN A 27 25.58 -15.86 1.23
N GLU A 28 26.38 -15.04 1.90
CA GLU A 28 25.87 -13.94 2.72
C GLU A 28 25.15 -12.87 1.87
N PHE A 29 25.69 -12.51 0.71
CA PHE A 29 25.01 -11.58 -0.19
C PHE A 29 23.73 -12.15 -0.78
N LYS A 30 23.67 -13.46 -1.04
CA LYS A 30 22.43 -14.12 -1.47
C LYS A 30 21.36 -14.02 -0.38
N VAL A 31 21.70 -14.32 0.87
CA VAL A 31 20.77 -14.20 2.00
C VAL A 31 20.30 -12.75 2.18
N LEU A 32 21.21 -11.78 2.06
CA LEU A 32 20.87 -10.37 2.13
C LEU A 32 19.88 -9.96 1.02
N ALA A 33 20.12 -10.41 -0.22
CA ALA A 33 19.25 -10.14 -1.35
C ALA A 33 17.87 -10.79 -1.19
N GLU A 34 17.80 -12.02 -0.68
CA GLU A 34 16.54 -12.72 -0.41
C GLU A 34 15.72 -11.98 0.66
N ARG A 35 16.34 -11.54 1.75
CA ARG A 35 15.67 -10.73 2.79
C ARG A 35 15.14 -9.42 2.23
N ALA A 36 15.93 -8.71 1.43
CA ALA A 36 15.50 -7.48 0.79
C ALA A 36 14.32 -7.71 -0.17
N ALA A 37 14.31 -8.83 -0.89
CA ALA A 37 13.22 -9.20 -1.78
C ALA A 37 11.92 -9.54 -1.02
N ILE A 38 12.02 -10.21 0.14
CA ILE A 38 10.87 -10.49 1.01
C ILE A 38 10.30 -9.18 1.55
N ALA A 39 11.14 -8.32 2.12
CA ALA A 39 10.70 -7.02 2.66
C ALA A 39 10.00 -6.16 1.59
N ARG A 40 10.55 -6.13 0.36
CA ARG A 40 9.92 -5.45 -0.79
C ARG A 40 8.55 -6.04 -1.15
N LYS A 41 8.38 -7.36 -1.07
CA LYS A 41 7.09 -8.01 -1.34
C LYS A 41 6.06 -7.64 -0.29
N GLU A 42 6.44 -7.71 0.98
CA GLU A 42 5.57 -7.34 2.10
C GLU A 42 5.14 -5.87 2.02
N GLU A 43 6.06 -4.97 1.69
CA GLU A 43 5.77 -3.54 1.45
C GLU A 43 4.75 -3.35 0.32
N LEU A 44 4.95 -4.03 -0.82
CA LEU A 44 4.03 -3.97 -1.96
C LEU A 44 2.65 -4.55 -1.64
N GLU A 45 2.58 -5.60 -0.83
CA GLU A 45 1.30 -6.17 -0.39
C GLU A 45 0.55 -5.21 0.55
N ALA A 46 1.26 -4.55 1.47
CA ALA A 46 0.70 -3.53 2.34
C ALA A 46 0.19 -2.32 1.53
N GLU A 47 0.97 -1.83 0.56
CA GLU A 47 0.56 -0.74 -0.34
C GLU A 47 -0.70 -1.11 -1.13
N ARG A 48 -0.76 -2.33 -1.67
CA ARG A 48 -1.95 -2.83 -2.39
C ARG A 48 -3.17 -2.94 -1.49
N ALA A 49 -3.01 -3.37 -0.25
CA ALA A 49 -4.10 -3.46 0.72
C ALA A 49 -4.66 -2.07 1.05
N ALA A 50 -3.77 -1.12 1.39
CA ALA A 50 -4.16 0.26 1.68
C ALA A 50 -4.90 0.91 0.50
N ARG A 51 -4.41 0.71 -0.73
CA ARG A 51 -5.06 1.24 -1.94
C ARG A 51 -6.43 0.62 -2.21
N LYS A 52 -6.63 -0.65 -1.88
CA LYS A 52 -7.96 -1.29 -1.98
C LYS A 52 -8.94 -0.68 -0.98
N GLU A 53 -8.50 -0.44 0.25
CA GLU A 53 -9.32 0.18 1.29
C GLU A 53 -9.71 1.62 0.92
N GLU A 54 -8.76 2.40 0.41
CA GLU A 54 -9.00 3.75 -0.09
C GLU A 54 -10.03 3.77 -1.23
N LEU A 55 -9.90 2.88 -2.22
CA LEU A 55 -10.86 2.78 -3.32
C LEU A 55 -12.25 2.38 -2.87
N GLU A 56 -12.37 1.50 -1.87
CA GLU A 56 -13.67 1.11 -1.34
C GLU A 56 -14.31 2.27 -0.55
N ALA A 57 -13.52 3.03 0.21
CA ALA A 57 -13.98 4.24 0.89
C ALA A 57 -14.46 5.29 -0.11
N GLU A 58 -13.71 5.54 -1.19
CA GLU A 58 -14.11 6.46 -2.27
C GLU A 58 -15.43 5.99 -2.93
N ARG A 59 -15.57 4.68 -3.18
CA ARG A 59 -16.78 4.11 -3.77
C ARG A 59 -18.01 4.31 -2.87
N VAL A 60 -17.86 4.14 -1.55
CA VAL A 60 -18.93 4.36 -0.58
C VAL A 60 -19.30 5.84 -0.53
N ALA A 61 -18.31 6.73 -0.39
CA ALA A 61 -18.55 8.17 -0.35
C ALA A 61 -19.31 8.68 -1.59
N LYS A 62 -18.94 8.19 -2.78
CA LYS A 62 -19.62 8.56 -4.03
C LYS A 62 -21.07 8.08 -4.08
N LYS A 63 -21.36 6.90 -3.54
CA LYS A 63 -22.74 6.40 -3.45
C LYS A 63 -23.56 7.27 -2.50
N GLU A 64 -23.03 7.59 -1.34
CA GLU A 64 -23.70 8.45 -0.35
C GLU A 64 -23.98 9.84 -0.91
N GLU A 65 -23.02 10.43 -1.63
CA GLU A 65 -23.20 11.71 -2.32
C GLU A 65 -24.33 11.65 -3.37
N THR A 66 -24.36 10.57 -4.16
CA THR A 66 -25.40 10.36 -5.18
C THR A 66 -26.77 10.22 -4.53
N GLU A 67 -26.91 9.38 -3.50
CA GLU A 67 -28.16 9.21 -2.76
C GLU A 67 -28.64 10.51 -2.10
N LYS A 68 -27.72 11.27 -1.52
CA LYS A 68 -28.03 12.56 -0.92
C LYS A 68 -28.59 13.52 -1.97
N THR A 69 -27.92 13.62 -3.12
CA THR A 69 -28.35 14.47 -4.23
C THR A 69 -29.74 14.07 -4.75
N GLU A 70 -30.01 12.76 -4.88
CA GLU A 70 -31.34 12.28 -5.29
C GLU A 70 -32.43 12.61 -4.27
N ARG A 71 -32.16 12.45 -2.97
CA ARG A 71 -33.11 12.82 -1.90
C ARG A 71 -33.42 14.31 -1.92
N GLU A 72 -32.40 15.15 -2.07
CA GLU A 72 -32.57 16.61 -2.15
C GLU A 72 -33.45 17.00 -3.35
N ARG A 73 -33.18 16.44 -4.53
CA ARG A 73 -34.00 16.67 -5.74
C ARG A 73 -35.45 16.23 -5.54
N HIS A 74 -35.68 15.09 -4.87
CA HIS A 74 -37.02 14.62 -4.60
C HIS A 74 -37.75 15.53 -3.61
N SER A 75 -37.07 16.00 -2.56
CA SER A 75 -37.62 16.97 -1.59
C SER A 75 -38.02 18.27 -2.28
N GLU A 76 -37.11 18.87 -3.05
CA GLU A 76 -37.40 20.11 -3.80
C GLU A 76 -38.58 19.95 -4.77
N THR A 77 -38.69 18.78 -5.42
CA THR A 77 -39.79 18.50 -6.33
C THR A 77 -41.11 18.39 -5.57
N THR A 78 -41.10 17.72 -4.41
CA THR A 78 -42.28 17.56 -3.55
C THR A 78 -42.74 18.91 -3.01
N GLU A 79 -41.82 19.72 -2.48
CA GLU A 79 -42.10 21.08 -1.99
C GLU A 79 -42.69 21.97 -3.09
N LYS A 80 -42.15 21.89 -4.32
CA LYS A 80 -42.71 22.62 -5.47
C LYS A 80 -44.13 22.17 -5.80
N ILE A 81 -44.41 20.87 -5.77
CA ILE A 81 -45.76 20.34 -6.04
C ILE A 81 -46.75 20.82 -4.97
N GLU A 82 -46.40 20.68 -3.69
CA GLU A 82 -47.24 21.14 -2.57
C GLU A 82 -47.53 22.65 -2.63
N TYR A 83 -46.53 23.45 -3.01
CA TYR A 83 -46.72 24.88 -3.22
C TYR A 83 -47.76 25.18 -4.31
N TRP A 84 -47.74 24.46 -5.43
CA TRP A 84 -48.71 24.66 -6.51
C TRP A 84 -50.12 24.21 -6.13
N ILE A 85 -50.25 23.08 -5.43
CA ILE A 85 -51.55 22.58 -4.95
C ILE A 85 -52.20 23.56 -3.98
N ASN A 86 -51.44 24.14 -3.05
CA ASN A 86 -51.96 25.05 -2.01
C ASN A 86 -52.12 26.51 -2.49
N ARG A 87 -51.79 26.80 -3.75
CA ARG A 87 -51.89 28.15 -4.35
C ARG A 87 -53.17 28.35 -5.15
N GLU A 88 -53.87 27.27 -5.53
CA GLU A 88 -55.22 27.28 -6.09
C GLU A 88 -56.29 27.39 -4.99
#